data_AF-A0A1B8XYM4-F1
#
_entry.id   AF-A0A1B8XYM4-F1
#
_cell.length_a   1.000
_cell.length_b   1.000
_cell.length_c   1.000
_cell.angle_alpha   90.00
_cell.angle_beta   90.00
_cell.angle_gamma   90.00
#
_symmetry.space_group_name_H-M   'P 1'
#
loop_
_entity.id
_entity.type
_entity.pdbx_description
1 polymer ?
#
loop_
_entity_poly.entity_id
_entity_poly.type
_entity_poly.pdbx_seq_one_letter_code
_entity_poly.pdbx_strand_id
1 'polypeptide(L)'
;NTELHSLNKTSELHSLNQITELFLMNKTTEHNSLKQITELNSLKEITELHSLNKTTELHSMNKTTELHSLNKSTELYSLNKTTELYSLKEITELHSLKEITELHSMNKTTELHSLNQNNELYSLNLTTELHSLNSNTELHSMNKTTELHSLNKNNELHSLNKTTELHSLTKNN
;
A
#
# COMPACT_ATOMS: atom_id res chain seq x y z
N ASN A 1 -15.24 10.27 -20.07
CA ASN A 1 -15.04 8.84 -19.81
C ASN A 1 -14.00 8.36 -20.79
N THR A 2 -12.76 8.29 -20.33
CA THR A 2 -11.65 7.78 -21.13
C THR A 2 -11.40 6.38 -20.64
N GLU A 3 -11.65 5.38 -21.49
CA GLU A 3 -11.24 4.00 -21.28
C GLU A 3 -9.91 3.81 -22.02
N LEU A 4 -8.86 3.41 -21.29
CA LEU A 4 -7.55 3.17 -21.85
C LEU A 4 -7.18 1.70 -21.64
N HIS A 5 -7.19 0.91 -22.71
CA HIS A 5 -6.98 -0.53 -22.61
C HIS A 5 -5.52 -0.90 -22.28
N SER A 6 -4.54 -0.21 -22.84
CA SER A 6 -3.14 -0.50 -22.49
C SER A 6 -2.20 0.66 -22.76
N LEU A 7 -1.18 0.80 -21.92
CA LEU A 7 -0.04 1.69 -22.10
C LEU A 7 1.25 0.87 -21.95
N ASN A 8 1.95 0.63 -23.06
CA ASN A 8 3.02 -0.38 -23.07
C ASN A 8 4.36 0.16 -22.52
N LYS A 9 4.82 1.30 -23.01
CA LYS A 9 6.07 1.92 -22.53
C LYS A 9 5.96 3.44 -22.54
N THR A 10 6.18 4.05 -21.39
CA THR A 10 6.33 5.49 -21.25
C THR A 10 7.64 5.79 -20.52
N SER A 11 8.41 6.76 -21.02
CA SER A 11 9.62 7.21 -20.31
C SER A 11 9.20 8.16 -19.18
N GLU A 12 8.49 9.22 -19.54
CA GLU A 12 7.98 10.22 -18.59
C GLU A 12 6.51 10.47 -18.90
N LEU A 13 5.66 10.47 -17.88
CA LEU A 13 4.28 10.90 -17.99
C LEU A 13 3.99 11.91 -16.88
N HIS A 14 3.83 13.17 -17.27
CA HIS A 14 3.74 14.28 -16.33
C HIS A 14 2.41 14.28 -15.56
N SER A 15 1.27 14.15 -16.25
CA SER A 15 -0.02 14.09 -15.55
C SER A 15 -1.09 13.38 -16.36
N LEU A 16 -1.97 12.67 -15.65
CA LEU A 16 -3.18 12.09 -16.20
C LEU A 16 -4.36 12.53 -15.32
N ASN A 17 -5.25 13.34 -15.89
CA ASN A 17 -6.25 14.06 -15.09
C ASN A 17 -7.41 13.16 -14.67
N GLN A 18 -8.09 12.52 -15.62
CA GLN A 18 -9.25 11.67 -15.36
C GLN A 18 -9.29 10.49 -16.34
N ILE A 19 -9.33 9.28 -15.79
CA ILE A 19 -9.60 8.05 -16.52
C ILE A 19 -10.75 7.32 -15.83
N THR A 20 -11.65 6.76 -16.63
CA THR A 20 -12.69 5.88 -16.08
C THR A 20 -12.06 4.53 -15.77
N GLU A 21 -11.47 3.89 -16.78
CA GLU A 21 -10.87 2.57 -16.64
C GLU A 21 -9.51 2.51 -17.33
N LEU A 22 -8.50 1.98 -16.63
CA LEU A 22 -7.20 1.64 -17.20
C LEU A 22 -6.90 0.16 -16.94
N PHE A 23 -6.87 -0.64 -18.01
CA PHE A 23 -6.70 -2.08 -17.87
C PHE A 23 -5.24 -2.49 -17.58
N LEU A 24 -4.27 -1.93 -18.30
CA LEU A 24 -2.86 -2.31 -18.12
C LEU A 24 -1.87 -1.16 -18.39
N MET A 25 -0.93 -0.94 -17.47
CA MET A 25 0.30 -0.17 -17.71
C MET A 25 1.52 -1.07 -17.50
N ASN A 26 2.31 -1.29 -18.56
CA ASN A 26 3.36 -2.31 -18.54
C ASN A 26 4.69 -1.78 -17.99
N LYS A 27 5.32 -0.79 -18.64
CA LYS A 27 6.58 -0.22 -18.16
C LYS A 27 6.59 1.30 -18.18
N THR A 28 6.83 1.92 -17.03
CA THR A 28 6.98 3.37 -16.90
C THR A 28 8.22 3.69 -16.08
N THR A 29 9.08 4.60 -16.56
CA THR A 29 10.24 5.02 -15.77
C THR A 29 9.81 6.01 -14.70
N GLU A 30 9.21 7.13 -15.10
CA GLU A 30 8.80 8.19 -14.16
C GLU A 30 7.36 8.63 -14.41
N HIS A 31 6.58 8.72 -13.34
CA HIS A 31 5.21 9.21 -13.38
C HIS A 31 4.90 10.18 -12.25
N ASN A 32 4.56 11.44 -12.57
CA ASN A 32 4.46 12.46 -11.53
C ASN A 32 3.10 12.44 -10.83
N SER A 33 1.98 12.36 -11.57
CA SER A 33 0.67 12.35 -10.92
C SER A 33 -0.47 11.72 -11.72
N LEU A 34 -1.10 10.70 -11.14
CA LEU A 34 -2.40 10.16 -11.55
C LEU A 34 -3.48 10.75 -10.64
N LYS A 35 -4.32 11.64 -11.16
CA LYS A 35 -5.20 12.47 -10.31
C LYS A 35 -6.52 11.79 -9.95
N GLN A 36 -7.20 11.18 -10.91
CA GLN A 36 -8.44 10.46 -10.68
C GLN A 36 -8.58 9.30 -11.66
N ILE A 37 -8.63 8.08 -11.11
CA ILE A 37 -8.94 6.86 -11.84
C ILE A 37 -10.11 6.20 -11.14
N THR A 38 -11.13 5.76 -11.87
CA THR A 38 -12.20 4.99 -11.20
C THR A 38 -11.68 3.57 -10.96
N GLU A 39 -11.25 2.90 -12.02
CA GLU A 39 -10.74 1.54 -11.96
C GLU A 39 -9.37 1.43 -12.62
N LEU A 40 -8.42 0.85 -11.89
CA LEU A 40 -7.08 0.51 -12.38
C LEU A 40 -6.81 -0.98 -12.14
N ASN A 41 -6.72 -1.75 -13.23
CA ASN A 41 -6.58 -3.20 -13.13
C ASN A 41 -5.13 -3.64 -12.86
N SER A 42 -4.14 -3.09 -13.57
CA SER A 42 -2.76 -3.50 -13.35
C SER A 42 -1.70 -2.46 -13.71
N LEU A 43 -0.75 -2.27 -12.78
CA LEU A 43 0.53 -1.60 -12.98
C LEU A 43 1.68 -2.62 -12.80
N LYS A 44 2.44 -2.92 -13.86
CA LYS A 44 3.40 -4.03 -13.82
C LYS A 44 4.80 -3.64 -13.38
N GLU A 45 5.43 -2.68 -14.05
CA GLU A 45 6.80 -2.21 -13.76
C GLU A 45 6.85 -0.68 -13.77
N ILE A 46 7.08 -0.11 -12.59
CA ILE A 46 7.27 1.32 -12.38
C ILE A 46 8.60 1.53 -11.67
N THR A 47 9.45 2.40 -12.19
CA THR A 47 10.63 2.81 -11.41
C THR A 47 10.21 3.80 -10.34
N GLU A 48 9.59 4.92 -10.73
CA GLU A 48 9.19 5.95 -9.78
C GLU A 48 7.74 6.43 -10.04
N LEU A 49 6.93 6.42 -8.99
CA LEU A 49 5.58 7.01 -8.98
C LEU A 49 5.47 7.99 -7.81
N HIS A 50 5.39 9.28 -8.13
CA HIS A 50 5.26 10.33 -7.11
C HIS A 50 3.88 10.36 -6.46
N SER A 51 2.81 10.25 -7.24
CA SER A 51 1.46 10.32 -6.67
C SER A 51 0.38 9.60 -7.46
N LEU A 52 -0.47 8.86 -6.74
CA LEU A 52 -1.78 8.39 -7.18
C LEU A 52 -2.85 8.87 -6.17
N ASN A 53 -3.72 9.79 -6.58
CA ASN A 53 -4.44 10.66 -5.63
C ASN A 53 -5.91 10.28 -5.34
N LYS A 54 -6.63 9.75 -6.32
CA LYS A 54 -8.01 9.28 -6.12
C LYS A 54 -8.21 8.07 -6.98
N THR A 55 -8.39 6.94 -6.33
CA THR A 55 -8.71 5.68 -6.99
C THR A 55 -9.92 5.09 -6.30
N THR A 56 -10.95 4.70 -7.06
CA THR A 56 -12.02 3.91 -6.45
C THR A 56 -11.49 2.50 -6.22
N GLU A 57 -10.95 1.88 -7.26
CA GLU A 57 -10.49 0.50 -7.21
C GLU A 57 -9.11 0.33 -7.87
N LEU A 58 -8.15 -0.18 -7.11
CA LEU A 58 -6.83 -0.59 -7.62
C LEU A 58 -6.63 -2.09 -7.37
N HIS A 59 -6.65 -2.88 -8.44
CA HIS A 59 -6.52 -4.33 -8.34
C HIS A 59 -5.08 -4.80 -8.09
N SER A 60 -4.11 -4.29 -8.86
CA SER A 60 -2.73 -4.77 -8.72
C SER A 60 -1.64 -3.76 -9.10
N MET A 61 -0.60 -3.71 -8.27
CA MET A 61 0.69 -3.09 -8.56
C MET A 61 1.81 -4.08 -8.21
N ASN A 62 2.71 -4.42 -9.15
CA ASN A 62 3.57 -5.61 -8.99
C ASN A 62 5.07 -5.37 -8.78
N LYS A 63 5.67 -4.38 -9.43
CA LYS A 63 7.08 -4.04 -9.22
C LYS A 63 7.21 -2.54 -9.25
N THR A 64 7.52 -1.99 -8.09
CA THR A 64 7.74 -0.56 -7.94
C THR A 64 9.05 -0.35 -7.18
N THR A 65 9.98 0.40 -7.76
CA THR A 65 11.19 0.77 -7.01
C THR A 65 10.80 1.78 -5.94
N GLU A 66 10.14 2.88 -6.33
CA GLU A 66 9.78 3.95 -5.42
C GLU A 66 8.33 4.42 -5.63
N LEU A 67 7.55 4.43 -4.54
CA LEU A 67 6.22 5.00 -4.49
C LEU A 67 6.14 6.03 -3.35
N HIS A 68 6.05 7.31 -3.72
CA HIS A 68 6.01 8.37 -2.70
C HIS A 68 4.64 8.50 -2.04
N SER A 69 3.56 8.45 -2.82
CA SER A 69 2.22 8.63 -2.24
C SER A 69 1.11 7.89 -2.98
N LEU A 70 0.33 7.14 -2.22
CA LEU A 70 -1.02 6.72 -2.57
C LEU A 70 -2.00 7.41 -1.63
N ASN A 71 -2.89 8.23 -2.18
CA ASN A 71 -3.88 8.99 -1.43
C ASN A 71 -5.29 8.57 -1.86
N LYS A 72 -6.23 8.56 -0.92
CA LYS A 72 -7.67 8.33 -1.11
C LYS A 72 -7.98 7.15 -2.05
N SER A 73 -7.91 5.95 -1.50
CA SER A 73 -8.41 4.74 -2.17
C SER A 73 -9.67 4.23 -1.48
N THR A 74 -10.70 3.84 -2.25
CA THR A 74 -11.80 3.06 -1.65
C THR A 74 -11.29 1.66 -1.39
N GLU A 75 -10.81 1.00 -2.45
CA GLU A 75 -10.32 -0.37 -2.35
C GLU A 75 -8.94 -0.53 -3.01
N LEU A 76 -8.08 -1.29 -2.35
CA LEU A 76 -6.76 -1.64 -2.83
C LEU A 76 -6.52 -3.14 -2.60
N TYR A 77 -6.50 -3.92 -3.68
CA TYR A 77 -6.40 -5.37 -3.59
C TYR A 77 -4.96 -5.86 -3.36
N SER A 78 -4.00 -5.34 -4.14
CA SER A 78 -2.63 -5.81 -4.00
C SER A 78 -1.56 -4.79 -4.40
N LEU A 79 -0.57 -4.62 -3.50
CA LEU A 79 0.78 -4.19 -3.88
C LEU A 79 1.74 -5.34 -3.61
N ASN A 80 2.52 -5.70 -4.62
CA ASN A 80 3.55 -6.71 -4.57
C ASN A 80 4.90 -6.07 -4.91
N LYS A 81 5.98 -6.56 -4.30
CA LYS A 81 7.39 -6.15 -4.52
C LYS A 81 7.59 -4.66 -4.67
N THR A 82 7.69 -3.97 -3.53
CA THR A 82 8.02 -2.53 -3.49
C THR A 82 9.31 -2.34 -2.70
N THR A 83 10.30 -1.63 -3.26
CA THR A 83 11.51 -1.32 -2.50
C THR A 83 11.20 -0.27 -1.45
N GLU A 84 10.70 0.90 -1.86
CA GLU A 84 10.36 1.99 -0.94
C GLU A 84 8.93 2.48 -1.14
N LEU A 85 8.18 2.53 -0.03
CA LEU A 85 6.84 3.10 0.03
C LEU A 85 6.77 4.16 1.13
N TYR A 86 6.70 5.43 0.73
CA TYR A 86 6.74 6.54 1.67
C TYR A 86 5.41 6.76 2.40
N SER A 87 4.29 6.77 1.67
CA SER A 87 2.99 7.07 2.27
C SER A 87 1.79 6.39 1.62
N LEU A 88 0.96 5.80 2.47
CA LEU A 88 -0.42 5.38 2.17
C LEU A 88 -1.38 6.18 3.05
N LYS A 89 -2.33 6.88 2.45
CA LYS A 89 -3.25 7.79 3.17
C LYS A 89 -4.71 7.60 2.78
N GLU A 90 -5.58 7.48 3.80
CA GLU A 90 -7.04 7.41 3.66
C GLU A 90 -7.47 6.26 2.72
N ILE A 91 -7.29 5.03 3.19
CA ILE A 91 -7.73 3.82 2.48
C ILE A 91 -8.92 3.23 3.24
N THR A 92 -10.00 2.89 2.54
CA THR A 92 -11.12 2.20 3.20
C THR A 92 -10.75 0.74 3.43
N GLU A 93 -10.47 0.01 2.35
CA GLU A 93 -10.11 -1.41 2.41
C GLU A 93 -8.78 -1.69 1.70
N LEU A 94 -7.87 -2.35 2.42
CA LEU A 94 -6.58 -2.79 1.92
C LEU A 94 -6.42 -4.30 2.11
N HIS A 95 -6.48 -5.06 1.02
CA HIS A 95 -6.42 -6.53 1.06
C HIS A 95 -5.00 -7.05 1.30
N SER A 96 -4.01 -6.58 0.54
CA SER A 96 -2.68 -7.17 0.61
C SER A 96 -1.55 -6.23 0.25
N LEU A 97 -0.54 -6.21 1.11
CA LEU A 97 0.80 -5.67 0.86
C LEU A 97 1.81 -6.81 1.05
N LYS A 98 2.61 -7.09 0.02
CA LYS A 98 3.55 -8.21 0.00
C LYS A 98 4.95 -7.79 -0.47
N GLU A 99 5.97 -8.22 0.27
CA GLU A 99 7.39 -8.01 -0.06
C GLU A 99 7.72 -6.52 -0.21
N ILE A 100 7.62 -5.77 0.90
CA ILE A 100 8.01 -4.34 0.95
C ILE A 100 9.30 -4.22 1.75
N THR A 101 10.37 -3.67 1.17
CA THR A 101 11.61 -3.47 1.95
C THR A 101 11.38 -2.42 3.03
N GLU A 102 10.94 -1.22 2.65
CA GLU A 102 10.73 -0.10 3.57
C GLU A 102 9.34 0.52 3.40
N LEU A 103 8.55 0.55 4.48
CA LEU A 103 7.27 1.26 4.57
C LEU A 103 7.36 2.36 5.63
N HIS A 104 7.43 3.62 5.18
CA HIS A 104 7.58 4.75 6.11
C HIS A 104 6.29 5.11 6.84
N SER A 105 5.16 5.16 6.14
CA SER A 105 3.91 5.56 6.80
C SER A 105 2.66 4.98 6.15
N MET A 106 1.76 4.48 7.00
CA MET A 106 0.37 4.20 6.66
C MET A 106 -0.54 4.92 7.66
N ASN A 107 -1.46 5.74 7.16
CA ASN A 107 -2.31 6.60 7.98
C ASN A 107 -3.78 6.54 7.56
N LYS A 108 -4.66 6.28 8.53
CA LYS A 108 -6.12 6.14 8.37
C LYS A 108 -6.46 5.02 7.37
N THR A 109 -6.57 3.82 7.90
CA THR A 109 -7.12 2.66 7.19
C THR A 109 -8.36 2.17 7.93
N THR A 110 -9.45 1.84 7.24
CA THR A 110 -10.58 1.22 7.95
C THR A 110 -10.26 -0.26 8.21
N GLU A 111 -9.94 -1.01 7.16
CA GLU A 111 -9.62 -2.43 7.24
C GLU A 111 -8.31 -2.75 6.50
N LEU A 112 -7.40 -3.45 7.19
CA LEU A 112 -6.18 -4.00 6.63
C LEU A 112 -6.16 -5.52 6.82
N HIS A 113 -6.35 -6.26 5.73
CA HIS A 113 -6.39 -7.72 5.76
C HIS A 113 -5.01 -8.35 5.95
N SER A 114 -4.01 -7.91 5.19
CA SER A 114 -2.70 -8.54 5.25
C SER A 114 -1.55 -7.59 4.93
N LEU A 115 -0.56 -7.59 5.82
CA LEU A 115 0.77 -7.02 5.60
C LEU A 115 1.82 -8.12 5.81
N ASN A 116 2.46 -8.57 4.73
CA ASN A 116 3.32 -9.75 4.70
C ASN A 116 4.73 -9.45 4.18
N GLN A 117 5.75 -9.96 4.88
CA GLN A 117 7.16 -9.88 4.48
C GLN A 117 7.63 -8.43 4.28
N ASN A 118 7.73 -7.67 5.38
CA ASN A 118 8.41 -6.38 5.34
C ASN A 118 9.72 -6.40 6.11
N ASN A 119 10.73 -5.68 5.63
CA ASN A 119 11.92 -5.51 6.46
C ASN A 119 11.65 -4.45 7.53
N GLU A 120 11.29 -3.24 7.13
CA GLU A 120 11.09 -2.11 8.05
C GLU A 120 9.70 -1.47 7.88
N LEU A 121 8.97 -1.37 8.99
CA LEU A 121 7.74 -0.59 9.10
C LEU A 121 7.92 0.53 10.14
N TYR A 122 7.99 1.76 9.68
CA TYR A 122 8.21 2.92 10.55
C TYR A 122 6.95 3.35 11.29
N SER A 123 5.82 3.45 10.61
CA SER A 123 4.59 3.91 11.24
C SER A 123 3.32 3.33 10.64
N LEU A 124 2.52 2.71 11.49
CA LEU A 124 1.11 2.40 11.24
C LEU A 124 0.23 3.21 12.20
N ASN A 125 -0.61 4.10 11.67
CA ASN A 125 -1.43 5.00 12.49
C ASN A 125 -2.91 4.96 12.06
N LEU A 126 -3.80 4.79 13.04
CA LEU A 126 -5.26 4.77 12.87
C LEU A 126 -5.75 3.67 11.92
N THR A 127 -5.95 2.48 12.46
CA THR A 127 -6.64 1.37 11.79
C THR A 127 -7.87 0.95 12.60
N THR A 128 -9.02 0.66 11.97
CA THR A 128 -10.12 0.04 12.73
C THR A 128 -9.80 -1.43 12.97
N GLU A 129 -9.59 -2.19 11.89
CA GLU A 129 -9.32 -3.63 11.94
C GLU A 129 -8.02 -4.00 11.20
N LEU A 130 -7.15 -4.76 11.87
CA LEU A 130 -5.93 -5.33 11.30
C LEU A 130 -5.98 -6.87 11.46
N HIS A 131 -6.20 -7.58 10.35
CA HIS A 131 -6.30 -9.04 10.36
C HIS A 131 -4.96 -9.74 10.54
N SER A 132 -3.96 -9.36 9.76
CA SER A 132 -2.66 -10.03 9.81
C SER A 132 -1.50 -9.09 9.54
N LEU A 133 -0.56 -9.07 10.47
CA LEU A 133 0.80 -8.56 10.28
C LEU A 133 1.78 -9.72 10.46
N ASN A 134 2.40 -10.17 9.37
CA ASN A 134 3.22 -11.37 9.39
C ASN A 134 4.59 -11.16 8.72
N SER A 135 5.65 -11.53 9.46
CA SER A 135 7.05 -11.37 9.06
C SER A 135 7.44 -9.91 8.85
N ASN A 136 7.79 -9.24 9.95
CA ASN A 136 8.51 -7.97 9.94
C ASN A 136 9.87 -8.15 10.63
N THR A 137 10.93 -7.55 10.08
CA THR A 137 12.21 -7.46 10.81
C THR A 137 12.07 -6.41 11.91
N GLU A 138 11.58 -5.21 11.57
CA GLU A 138 11.48 -4.09 12.50
C GLU A 138 10.14 -3.34 12.36
N LEU A 139 9.46 -3.13 13.48
CA LEU A 139 8.28 -2.30 13.61
C LEU A 139 8.54 -1.18 14.62
N HIS A 140 8.72 0.04 14.13
CA HIS A 140 9.01 1.19 14.98
C HIS A 140 7.80 1.71 15.74
N SER A 141 6.67 1.91 15.07
CA SER A 141 5.48 2.43 15.74
C SER A 141 4.18 1.90 15.15
N MET A 142 3.29 1.46 16.04
CA MET A 142 1.89 1.21 15.74
C MET A 142 1.03 1.98 16.74
N ASN A 143 0.10 2.81 16.24
CA ASN A 143 -0.74 3.67 17.07
C ASN A 143 -2.22 3.58 16.67
N LYS A 144 -3.08 3.29 17.66
CA LYS A 144 -4.54 3.21 17.54
C LYS A 144 -5.00 2.18 16.50
N THR A 145 -5.19 0.96 16.98
CA THR A 145 -5.96 -0.09 16.31
C THR A 145 -7.16 -0.47 17.18
N THR A 146 -8.35 -0.68 16.61
CA THR A 146 -9.47 -1.22 17.43
C THR A 146 -9.28 -2.71 17.63
N GLU A 147 -9.17 -3.48 16.54
CA GLU A 147 -9.01 -4.93 16.57
C GLU A 147 -7.75 -5.36 15.82
N LEU A 148 -6.93 -6.19 16.47
CA LEU A 148 -5.72 -6.80 15.90
C LEU A 148 -5.86 -8.32 16.00
N HIS A 149 -6.16 -8.99 14.88
CA HIS A 149 -6.34 -10.44 14.89
C HIS A 149 -5.03 -11.21 15.00
N SER A 150 -4.01 -10.85 14.22
CA SER A 150 -2.74 -11.57 14.24
C SER A 150 -1.52 -10.67 14.06
N LEU A 151 -0.57 -10.81 14.99
CA LEU A 151 0.79 -10.28 14.86
C LEU A 151 1.80 -11.44 14.98
N ASN A 152 2.41 -11.83 13.87
CA ASN A 152 3.27 -13.00 13.77
C ASN A 152 4.68 -12.65 13.24
N LYS A 153 5.72 -13.22 13.85
CA LYS A 153 7.12 -13.08 13.41
C LYS A 153 7.56 -11.61 13.27
N ASN A 154 7.54 -10.88 14.37
CA ASN A 154 8.25 -9.60 14.45
C ASN A 154 9.55 -9.77 15.26
N ASN A 155 10.71 -9.46 14.68
CA ASN A 155 11.97 -9.55 15.42
C ASN A 155 12.06 -8.39 16.45
N GLU A 156 11.75 -7.16 16.01
CA GLU A 156 11.86 -5.94 16.82
C GLU A 156 10.57 -5.10 16.81
N LEU A 157 10.04 -4.79 18.01
CA LEU A 157 8.88 -3.92 18.21
C LEU A 157 9.29 -2.78 19.15
N HIS A 158 9.38 -1.55 18.65
CA HIS A 158 9.77 -0.40 19.46
C HIS A 158 8.60 0.23 20.20
N SER A 159 7.45 0.39 19.53
CA SER A 159 6.27 1.03 20.13
C SER A 159 4.97 0.45 19.61
N LEU A 160 4.10 0.06 20.54
CA LEU A 160 2.71 -0.30 20.29
C LEU A 160 1.82 0.50 21.26
N ASN A 161 1.00 1.39 20.72
CA ASN A 161 0.11 2.24 21.50
C ASN A 161 -1.35 2.02 21.11
N LYS A 162 -2.16 1.65 22.10
CA LYS A 162 -3.61 1.48 22.03
C LYS A 162 -4.08 0.48 20.98
N THR A 163 -4.34 -0.73 21.46
CA THR A 163 -5.13 -1.77 20.79
C THR A 163 -6.28 -2.13 21.72
N THR A 164 -7.53 -2.14 21.23
CA THR A 164 -8.68 -2.50 22.09
C THR A 164 -8.77 -4.02 22.23
N GLU A 165 -8.65 -4.75 21.12
CA GLU A 165 -8.70 -6.21 21.10
C GLU A 165 -7.49 -6.79 20.34
N LEU A 166 -6.83 -7.78 20.95
CA LEU A 166 -5.70 -8.51 20.38
C LEU A 166 -6.00 -10.01 20.45
N HIS A 167 -6.18 -10.67 19.31
CA HIS A 167 -6.52 -12.10 19.29
C HIS A 167 -5.31 -13.03 19.33
N SER A 168 -4.23 -12.69 18.60
CA SER A 168 -3.02 -13.52 18.60
C SER A 168 -1.73 -12.71 18.43
N LEU A 169 -0.72 -13.10 19.20
CA LEU A 169 0.64 -12.54 19.16
C LEU A 169 1.66 -13.68 19.24
N THR A 170 2.45 -13.85 18.18
CA THR A 170 3.47 -14.89 18.09
C THR A 170 4.81 -14.27 17.75
N LYS A 171 5.77 -14.35 18.68
CA LYS A 171 7.16 -13.94 18.47
C LYS A 171 8.03 -15.18 18.30
N ASN A 172 8.68 -15.32 17.16
CA ASN A 172 9.73 -16.32 17.01
C ASN A 172 11.03 -15.69 17.50
N ASN A 173 11.63 -16.29 18.52
CA ASN A 173 13.01 -16.02 18.93
C ASN A 173 13.98 -16.59 17.89
#